data_AF-A0A9E3YW80-F1
#
_entry.id   AF-A0A9E3YW80-F1
#
_cell.length_a   1.000
_cell.length_b   1.000
_cell.length_c   1.000
_cell.angle_alpha   90.00
_cell.angle_beta   90.00
_cell.angle_gamma   90.00
#
_symmetry.space_group_name_H-M   'P 1'
#
loop_
_entity.id
_entity.type
_entity.pdbx_description
1 polymer ?
#
loop_
_entity_poly.entity_id
_entity_poly.type
_entity_poly.pdbx_seq_one_letter_code
_entity_poly.pdbx_strand_id
1 'polypeptide(L)'
;MPELATRGSAAIVLAHRLARLLPVVAIAFALWLTHRALGDYTARDLAQLVFDFPATTLSGAVLLTAAGYLMLAGYDWIALRHVGRKLALPQVLLAGFTGFAVSNS
;
A
#
# COMPACT_ATOMS: atom_id res chain seq x y z
N MET A 1 33.77 -4.09 -35.38
CA MET A 1 32.81 -5.00 -34.70
C MET A 1 32.05 -4.25 -33.59
N PRO A 2 31.10 -3.32 -33.86
CA PRO A 2 30.44 -2.50 -32.84
C PRO A 2 28.94 -2.84 -32.58
N GLU A 3 28.35 -3.76 -33.35
CA GLU A 3 26.89 -4.03 -33.36
C GLU A 3 26.36 -4.83 -32.15
N LEU A 4 27.22 -5.48 -31.38
CA LEU A 4 26.78 -6.34 -30.27
C LEU A 4 26.48 -5.57 -28.98
N ALA A 5 27.03 -4.37 -28.80
CA ALA A 5 26.84 -3.57 -27.58
C ALA A 5 25.48 -2.84 -27.56
N THR A 6 24.95 -2.45 -28.71
CA THR A 6 23.70 -1.68 -28.84
C THR A 6 22.44 -2.51 -28.58
N ARG A 7 22.44 -3.81 -28.95
CA ARG A 7 21.32 -4.74 -28.71
C ARG A 7 21.05 -4.99 -27.23
N GLY A 8 22.09 -5.10 -26.40
CA GLY A 8 21.96 -5.31 -24.95
C GLY A 8 21.31 -4.11 -24.24
N SER A 9 21.74 -2.89 -24.57
CA SER A 9 21.16 -1.67 -24.00
C SER A 9 19.71 -1.44 -24.44
N ALA A 10 19.37 -1.74 -25.69
CA ALA A 10 17.99 -1.63 -26.18
C ALA A 10 17.03 -2.60 -25.48
N ALA A 11 17.45 -3.85 -25.24
CA ALA A 11 16.66 -4.83 -24.51
C ALA A 11 16.41 -4.42 -23.06
N ILE A 12 17.40 -3.87 -22.36
CA ILE A 12 17.27 -3.39 -20.97
C ILE A 12 16.32 -2.19 -20.89
N VAL A 13 16.40 -1.26 -21.84
CA VAL A 13 15.51 -0.10 -21.92
C VAL A 13 14.07 -0.53 -22.22
N LEU A 14 13.88 -1.52 -23.10
CA LEU A 14 12.56 -2.09 -23.38
C LEU A 14 11.99 -2.82 -22.16
N ALA A 15 12.80 -3.62 -21.47
CA ALA A 15 12.40 -4.29 -20.23
C ALA A 15 12.00 -3.27 -19.15
N HIS A 16 12.74 -2.17 -18.99
CA HIS A 16 12.38 -1.08 -18.08
C HIS A 16 11.12 -0.30 -18.51
N ARG A 17 10.83 -0.22 -19.82
CA ARG A 17 9.58 0.36 -20.31
C ARG A 17 8.39 -0.56 -20.03
N LEU A 18 8.56 -1.87 -20.22
CA LEU A 18 7.55 -2.87 -19.86
C LEU A 18 7.31 -2.92 -18.36
N ALA A 19 8.37 -2.85 -17.54
CA ALA A 19 8.26 -2.80 -16.09
C ALA A 19 7.48 -1.57 -15.58
N ARG A 20 7.58 -0.42 -16.29
CA ARG A 20 6.76 0.77 -16.00
C ARG A 20 5.28 0.59 -16.31
N LEU A 21 4.92 -0.31 -17.22
CA LEU A 21 3.52 -0.62 -17.55
C LEU A 21 2.94 -1.68 -16.60
N LEU A 22 3.78 -2.42 -15.89
CA LEU A 22 3.37 -3.47 -14.97
C LEU A 22 2.31 -3.01 -13.94
N PRO A 23 2.44 -1.84 -13.27
CA PRO A 23 1.43 -1.38 -12.32
C PRO A 23 0.09 -1.09 -13.00
N VAL A 24 0.13 -0.49 -14.20
CA VAL A 24 -1.08 -0.17 -14.97
C VAL A 24 -1.82 -1.44 -15.38
N VAL A 25 -1.09 -2.43 -15.88
CA VAL A 25 -1.65 -3.74 -16.27
C VAL A 25 -2.20 -4.46 -15.05
N ALA A 26 -1.49 -4.44 -13.92
CA ALA A 26 -1.95 -5.04 -12.67
C ALA A 26 -3.24 -4.38 -12.15
N ILE A 27 -3.33 -3.04 -12.17
CA ILE A 27 -4.53 -2.30 -11.78
C ILE A 27 -5.70 -2.62 -12.73
N ALA A 28 -5.47 -2.60 -14.04
CA ALA A 28 -6.50 -2.92 -15.02
C ALA A 28 -7.03 -4.36 -14.85
N PHE A 29 -6.14 -5.31 -14.58
CA PHE A 29 -6.49 -6.70 -14.32
C PHE A 29 -7.26 -6.86 -13.01
N ALA A 30 -6.84 -6.18 -11.94
CA ALA A 30 -7.55 -6.16 -10.67
C ALA A 30 -8.97 -5.60 -10.84
N LEU A 31 -9.13 -4.46 -11.54
CA LEU A 31 -10.43 -3.87 -11.83
C LEU A 31 -11.32 -4.80 -12.65
N TRP A 32 -10.76 -5.46 -13.67
CA TRP A 32 -11.50 -6.44 -14.48
C TRP A 32 -11.98 -7.62 -13.63
N LEU A 33 -11.10 -8.16 -12.77
CA LEU A 33 -11.44 -9.27 -11.89
C LEU A 33 -12.49 -8.87 -10.86
N THR A 34 -12.35 -7.70 -10.24
CA THR A 34 -13.34 -7.14 -9.30
C THR A 34 -14.67 -6.91 -10.01
N HIS A 35 -14.69 -6.34 -11.22
CA HIS A 35 -15.92 -6.14 -11.98
C HIS A 35 -16.61 -7.46 -12.30
N ARG A 36 -15.85 -8.49 -12.66
CA ARG A 36 -16.38 -9.83 -12.91
C ARG A 36 -16.91 -10.50 -11.63
N ALA A 37 -16.22 -10.32 -10.50
CA ALA A 37 -16.64 -10.86 -9.21
C ALA A 37 -17.87 -10.15 -8.64
N LEU A 38 -18.01 -8.84 -8.89
CA LEU A 38 -19.12 -8.03 -8.41
C LEU A 38 -20.33 -8.02 -9.38
N GLY A 39 -20.17 -8.51 -10.61
CA GLY A 39 -21.25 -8.51 -11.62
C GLY A 39 -22.51 -9.27 -11.21
N ASP A 40 -22.38 -10.23 -10.29
CA ASP A 40 -23.49 -11.03 -9.77
C ASP A 40 -24.12 -10.44 -8.48
N TYR A 41 -23.56 -9.34 -7.94
CA TYR A 41 -24.03 -8.71 -6.70
C TYR A 41 -24.78 -7.40 -6.99
N THR A 42 -25.96 -7.24 -6.41
CA THR A 42 -26.68 -5.96 -6.48
C THR A 42 -26.05 -4.94 -5.54
N ALA A 43 -26.14 -3.64 -5.84
CA ALA A 43 -25.70 -2.57 -4.93
C ALA A 43 -26.30 -2.68 -3.51
N ARG A 44 -27.51 -3.23 -3.40
CA ARG A 44 -28.16 -3.52 -2.12
C ARG A 44 -27.48 -4.65 -1.35
N ASP A 45 -27.04 -5.71 -2.03
CA ASP A 45 -26.37 -6.86 -1.40
C ASP A 45 -25.01 -6.43 -0.84
N LEU A 46 -24.29 -5.57 -1.57
CA LEU A 46 -23.04 -4.96 -1.10
C LEU A 46 -23.25 -4.05 0.11
N ALA A 47 -24.30 -3.22 0.09
CA ALA A 47 -24.62 -2.36 1.22
C ALA A 47 -24.97 -3.19 2.46
N GLN A 48 -25.82 -4.21 2.30
CA GLN A 48 -26.20 -5.07 3.42
C GLN A 48 -24.98 -5.81 3.97
N LEU A 49 -24.09 -6.32 3.12
CA LEU A 49 -22.85 -6.94 3.56
C LEU A 49 -21.99 -5.99 4.40
N VAL A 50 -21.84 -4.72 4.00
CA VAL A 50 -21.06 -3.71 4.73
C VAL A 50 -21.73 -3.32 6.05
N PHE A 51 -23.05 -3.21 6.09
CA PHE A 51 -23.79 -2.79 7.29
C PHE A 51 -24.08 -3.92 8.28
N ASP A 52 -24.09 -5.19 7.84
CA ASP A 52 -24.21 -6.36 8.71
C ASP A 52 -22.88 -6.73 9.41
N PHE A 53 -21.77 -6.05 9.10
CA PHE A 53 -20.49 -6.33 9.75
C PHE A 53 -20.58 -6.07 11.27
N PRO A 54 -20.22 -7.05 12.12
CA PRO A 54 -20.27 -6.87 13.56
C PRO A 54 -19.38 -5.71 14.02
N ALA A 55 -19.96 -4.76 14.75
CA ALA A 55 -19.24 -3.58 15.26
C ALA A 55 -18.00 -3.92 16.10
N THR A 56 -18.00 -5.09 16.76
CA THR A 56 -16.87 -5.64 17.52
C THR A 56 -15.69 -6.04 16.64
N THR A 57 -15.96 -6.56 15.43
CA THR A 57 -14.92 -6.89 14.46
C THR A 57 -14.34 -5.62 13.88
N LEU A 58 -15.19 -4.64 13.58
CA LEU A 58 -14.76 -3.34 13.06
C LEU A 58 -13.89 -2.59 14.08
N SER A 59 -14.30 -2.54 15.34
CA SER A 59 -13.50 -1.90 16.41
C SER A 59 -12.19 -2.64 16.65
N GLY A 60 -12.18 -3.97 16.60
CA GLY A 60 -10.96 -4.78 16.66
C GLY A 60 -10.00 -4.48 15.50
N ALA A 61 -10.52 -4.38 14.27
CA ALA A 61 -9.73 -4.02 13.10
C ALA A 61 -9.13 -2.61 13.21
N VAL A 62 -9.90 -1.63 13.69
CA VAL A 62 -9.42 -0.26 13.92
C VAL A 62 -8.33 -0.24 15.00
N LEU A 63 -8.54 -0.93 16.12
CA LEU A 63 -7.55 -1.02 17.20
C LEU A 63 -6.26 -1.70 16.74
N LEU A 64 -6.38 -2.78 15.96
CA LEU A 64 -5.22 -3.49 15.42
C LEU A 64 -4.46 -2.65 14.39
N THR A 65 -5.18 -1.90 13.55
CA THR A 65 -4.59 -0.94 12.61
C THR A 65 -3.85 0.17 13.35
N ALA A 66 -4.47 0.74 14.39
CA ALA A 66 -3.84 1.74 15.24
C ALA A 66 -2.59 1.17 15.94
N ALA A 67 -2.66 -0.07 16.45
CA ALA A 67 -1.52 -0.77 17.04
C ALA A 67 -0.38 -0.99 16.03
N GLY A 68 -0.70 -1.35 14.79
CA GLY A 68 0.28 -1.47 13.71
C GLY A 68 1.01 -0.15 13.44
N TYR A 69 0.28 0.95 13.35
CA TYR A 69 0.86 2.29 13.19
C TYR A 69 1.69 2.73 14.40
N LEU A 70 1.22 2.43 15.62
CA LEU A 70 1.95 2.71 16.86
C LEU A 70 3.27 1.93 16.91
N MET A 71 3.27 0.68 16.47
CA MET A 71 4.46 -0.17 16.45
C MET A 71 5.50 0.34 15.45
N LEU A 72 5.05 0.86 14.31
CA LEU A 72 5.91 1.43 13.28
C LEU A 72 6.52 2.77 13.71
N ALA A 73 5.71 3.66 14.29
CA ALA A 73 6.22 4.88 14.91
C ALA A 73 7.15 4.58 16.10
N GLY A 74 6.88 3.52 16.86
CA GLY A 74 7.75 3.02 17.92
C GLY A 74 9.09 2.53 17.39
N TYR A 75 9.10 1.86 16.23
CA TYR A 75 10.32 1.43 15.55
C TYR A 75 11.19 2.63 15.16
N ASP A 76 10.60 3.66 14.54
CA ASP A 76 11.30 4.90 14.20
C ASP A 76 11.86 5.60 15.43
N TRP A 77 11.12 5.59 16.55
CA TRP A 77 11.59 6.14 17.82
C TRP A 77 12.81 5.39 18.39
N ILE A 78 12.80 4.05 18.36
CA ILE A 78 13.92 3.21 18.79
C ILE A 78 15.15 3.42 17.88
N ALA A 79 14.93 3.55 16.57
CA ALA A 79 15.97 3.81 15.59
C ALA A 79 16.62 5.20 15.80
N LEU A 80 15.81 6.24 16.00
CA LEU A 80 16.29 7.60 16.28
C LEU A 80 17.05 7.68 17.62
N ARG A 81 16.60 6.94 18.63
CA ARG A 81 17.31 6.82 19.92
C ARG A 81 18.67 6.14 19.77
N HIS A 82 18.79 5.13 18.90
CA HIS A 82 20.07 4.48 18.58
C HIS A 82 21.05 5.42 17.89
N VAL A 83 20.56 6.35 17.05
CA VAL A 83 21.39 7.34 16.33
C VAL A 83 21.64 8.60 17.18
N GLY A 84 21.17 8.64 18.44
CA GLY A 84 21.44 9.74 19.38
C GLY A 84 20.58 10.99 19.17
N ARG A 85 19.56 10.95 18.30
CA ARG A 85 18.64 12.06 18.06
C ARG A 85 17.32 11.84 18.82
N LYS A 86 17.02 12.71 19.78
CA LYS A 86 15.73 12.70 20.51
C LYS A 86 14.72 13.55 19.74
N LEU A 87 13.86 12.93 18.94
CA LEU A 87 12.61 13.56 18.48
C LEU A 87 11.49 13.26 19.47
N ALA A 88 10.57 14.22 19.64
CA ALA A 88 9.41 14.05 20.50
C ALA A 88 8.43 13.03 19.90
N LEU A 89 8.04 12.02 20.69
CA LEU A 89 7.06 10.98 20.35
C LEU A 89 5.84 11.44 19.53
N PRO A 90 5.15 12.56 19.87
CA PRO A 90 4.00 13.00 19.09
C PRO A 90 4.34 13.43 17.65
N GLN A 91 5.56 13.92 17.40
CA GLN A 91 6.00 14.29 16.04
C GLN A 91 6.28 13.06 15.19
N VAL A 92 6.86 12.00 15.78
CA VAL A 92 7.10 10.72 15.10
C VAL A 92 5.79 10.01 14.78
N LEU A 93 4.84 10.03 15.73
CA LEU A 93 3.51 9.46 15.53
C LEU A 93 2.71 10.17 14.43
N LEU A 94 2.70 11.51 14.43
CA LEU A 94 1.98 12.27 13.41
C LEU A 94 2.66 12.16 12.03
N ALA A 95 4.00 12.20 11.97
CA ALA A 95 4.74 12.03 10.71
C ALA A 95 4.61 10.62 10.14
N GLY A 96 4.69 9.59 10.99
CA GLY A 96 4.47 8.19 10.60
C GLY A 96 3.03 7.96 10.15
N PHE A 97 2.05 8.44 10.92
CA PHE A 97 0.63 8.32 10.55
C PHE A 97 0.33 9.02 9.23
N THR A 98 0.78 10.26 9.03
CA THR A 98 0.53 11.00 7.78
C THR A 98 1.29 10.43 6.59
N GLY A 99 2.56 10.05 6.78
CA GLY A 99 3.37 9.41 5.74
C GLY A 99 2.77 8.09 5.27
N PHE A 100 2.31 7.25 6.21
CA PHE A 100 1.64 6.02 5.85
C PHE A 100 0.22 6.20 5.32
N ALA A 101 -0.58 7.11 5.88
CA ALA A 101 -1.92 7.37 5.38
C ALA A 101 -1.88 7.84 3.92
N VAL A 102 -0.90 8.67 3.57
CA VAL A 102 -0.68 9.15 2.19
C VAL A 102 -0.06 8.05 1.32
N SER A 103 0.83 7.22 1.84
CA SER A 103 1.43 6.12 1.07
C SER A 103 0.49 4.92 0.86
N ASN A 104 -0.51 4.75 1.74
CA ASN A 104 -1.48 3.64 1.73
C ASN A 104 -2.87 4.09 1.24
N SER A 105 -2.97 5.28 0.64
CA SER A 105 -4.13 5.77 -0.11
C SER A 105 -3.76 5.93 -1.58
#